data_AF-A0A821DRA7-F1
#
_entry.id   AF-A0A821DRA7-F1
#
_cell.length_a   1.000
_cell.length_b   1.000
_cell.length_c   1.000
_cell.angle_alpha   90.00
_cell.angle_beta   90.00
_cell.angle_gamma   90.00
#
_symmetry.space_group_name_H-M   'P 1'
#
loop_
_entity.id
_entity.type
_entity.pdbx_description
1 polymer ?
#
loop_
_entity_poly.entity_id
_entity_poly.type
_entity_poly.pdbx_seq_one_letter_code
_entity_poly.pdbx_strand_id
1 'polypeptide(L)'
;VGEIKRTAENSRLWEVHLTITDESDPQLAGLTDRIKEEIDGRGWQRMGKLMLQVGHFDQAEELYNELLEKASNDSDRAFIYHMLGMMKNNQGGYQQAVT
;
A
#
# COMPACT_ATOMS: atom_id res chain seq x y z
N VAL A 1 18.01 -9.54 8.57
CA VAL A 1 17.97 -8.17 8.03
C VAL A 1 18.54 -8.23 6.62
N GLY A 2 17.74 -7.90 5.61
CA GLY A 2 18.28 -7.74 4.25
C GLY A 2 18.86 -6.34 4.09
N GLU A 3 19.75 -6.19 3.13
CA GLU A 3 20.56 -4.99 2.99
C GLU A 3 19.74 -3.80 2.48
N ILE A 4 19.85 -2.65 3.14
CA ILE A 4 19.36 -1.36 2.63
C ILE A 4 20.51 -0.68 1.88
N LYS A 5 20.29 -0.37 0.61
CA LYS A 5 21.30 0.25 -0.27
C LYS A 5 20.74 1.51 -0.90
N ARG A 6 21.56 2.56 -1.00
CA ARG A 6 21.24 3.69 -1.87
C ARG A 6 21.41 3.24 -3.31
N THR A 7 20.45 3.59 -4.17
CA THR A 7 20.58 3.27 -5.58
C THR A 7 21.66 4.15 -6.20
N ALA A 8 22.50 3.56 -7.05
CA ALA A 8 23.58 4.30 -7.70
C ALA A 8 23.05 5.37 -8.68
N GLU A 9 21.84 5.16 -9.20
CA GLU A 9 21.21 6.02 -10.21
C GLU A 9 20.54 7.26 -9.61
N ASN A 10 20.11 7.22 -8.35
CA ASN A 10 19.47 8.36 -7.71
C ASN A 10 19.75 8.38 -6.20
N SER A 11 20.54 9.35 -5.77
CA SER A 11 20.91 9.55 -4.35
C SER A 11 19.73 9.78 -3.40
N ARG A 12 18.52 10.03 -3.92
CA ARG A 12 17.29 10.18 -3.14
C ARG A 12 16.50 8.87 -3.01
N LEU A 13 16.83 7.84 -3.78
CA LEU A 13 16.15 6.54 -3.75
C LEU A 13 16.93 5.53 -2.92
N TRP A 14 16.18 4.75 -2.14
CA TRP A 14 16.69 3.70 -1.28
C TRP A 14 16.01 2.39 -1.64
N GLU A 15 16.81 1.34 -1.79
CA GLU A 15 16.37 -0.03 -2.06
C GLU A 15 16.50 -0.83 -0.78
N VAL A 16 15.43 -1.53 -0.40
CA VAL A 16 15.33 -2.31 0.84
C VAL A 16 15.03 -3.75 0.48
N HIS A 17 15.97 -4.66 0.76
CA HIS A 17 15.71 -6.09 0.65
C HIS A 17 15.08 -6.61 1.94
N LEU A 18 13.84 -7.08 1.89
CA LEU A 18 13.17 -7.71 3.03
C LEU A 18 13.50 -9.20 3.06
N THR A 19 14.26 -9.64 4.08
CA THR A 19 14.29 -11.05 4.50
C THR A 19 13.25 -11.23 5.60
N ILE A 20 12.71 -12.44 5.79
CA ILE A 20 11.70 -12.74 6.83
C ILE A 20 12.19 -12.13 8.16
N THR A 21 11.53 -11.06 8.57
CA THR A 21 12.00 -10.17 9.64
C THR A 21 11.01 -10.22 10.77
N ASP A 22 11.55 -10.46 11.96
CA ASP A 22 10.84 -10.39 13.23
C ASP A 22 10.20 -9.01 13.40
N GLU A 23 8.98 -8.94 13.94
CA GLU A 23 8.19 -7.71 14.11
C GLU A 23 8.91 -6.64 14.97
N SER A 24 10.00 -7.00 15.66
CA SER A 24 10.83 -6.10 16.46
C SER A 24 11.95 -5.39 15.70
N ASP A 25 12.06 -5.54 14.37
CA ASP A 25 13.12 -4.88 13.57
C ASP A 25 12.94 -3.34 13.52
N PRO A 26 13.90 -2.54 14.04
CA PRO A 26 13.81 -1.08 14.05
C PRO A 26 13.78 -0.45 12.65
N GLN A 27 14.33 -1.11 11.63
CA GLN A 27 14.32 -0.63 10.25
C GLN A 27 12.93 -0.84 9.63
N LEU A 28 12.28 -1.96 9.94
CA LEU A 28 10.90 -2.23 9.56
C LEU A 28 9.94 -1.26 10.26
N ALA A 29 10.18 -0.96 11.54
CA ALA A 29 9.43 0.05 12.28
C ALA A 29 9.58 1.45 11.63
N GLY A 30 10.80 1.86 11.30
CA GLY A 30 11.06 3.14 10.63
C GLY A 30 10.45 3.25 9.24
N LEU A 31 10.48 2.18 8.44
CA LEU A 31 9.80 2.12 7.14
C LEU A 31 8.28 2.21 7.33
N THR A 32 7.75 1.49 8.31
CA THR A 32 6.32 1.51 8.64
C THR A 32 5.88 2.90 9.08
N ASP A 33 6.69 3.61 9.86
CA ASP A 33 6.38 4.97 10.30
C ASP A 33 6.47 5.99 9.16
N ARG A 34 7.44 5.86 8.26
CA ARG A 34 7.50 6.68 7.03
C ARG A 34 6.27 6.44 6.13
N ILE A 35 5.88 5.18 5.97
CA ILE A 35 4.65 4.81 5.24
C ILE A 35 3.40 5.39 5.93
N LYS A 36 3.34 5.38 7.27
CA LYS A 36 2.25 6.02 8.03
C LYS A 36 2.23 7.54 7.88
N GLU A 37 3.39 8.19 7.70
CA GLU A 37 3.50 9.64 7.46
C GLU A 37 3.06 10.01 6.03
N GLU A 38 3.44 9.22 5.03
CA GLU A 38 3.13 9.49 3.62
C GLU A 38 1.67 9.18 3.25
N ILE A 39 1.07 8.18 3.90
CA ILE A 39 -0.30 7.76 3.61
C ILE A 39 -1.26 8.46 4.56
N ASP A 40 -2.03 9.43 4.07
CA ASP A 40 -3.05 10.12 4.87
C ASP A 40 -4.38 9.31 4.95
N GLY A 41 -5.05 9.34 6.11
CA GLY A 41 -6.32 8.64 6.38
C GLY A 41 -6.38 7.85 7.71
N ARG A 42 -7.57 7.34 8.07
CA ARG A 42 -7.79 6.51 9.28
C ARG A 42 -7.52 5.04 8.98
N GLY A 43 -6.64 4.40 9.76
CA GLY A 43 -6.45 2.94 9.84
C GLY A 43 -6.52 2.18 8.50
N TRP A 44 -7.71 1.66 8.19
CA TRP A 44 -8.00 0.90 6.97
C TRP A 44 -7.77 1.67 5.67
N GLN A 45 -7.98 3.00 5.67
CA GLN A 45 -7.73 3.85 4.50
C GLN A 45 -6.25 3.85 4.13
N ARG A 46 -5.38 3.85 5.14
CA ARG A 46 -3.93 3.79 4.96
C ARG A 46 -3.49 2.43 4.45
N MET A 47 -4.03 1.37 5.05
CA MET A 47 -3.70 -0.01 4.67
C MET A 47 -4.07 -0.29 3.21
N GLY A 48 -5.29 0.04 2.78
CA GLY A 48 -5.70 -0.20 1.40
C GLY A 48 -4.91 0.65 0.39
N LYS A 49 -4.59 1.92 0.72
CA LYS A 49 -3.69 2.74 -0.12
C LYS A 49 -2.31 2.11 -0.26
N LEU A 50 -1.73 1.59 0.83
CA LEU A 50 -0.43 0.91 0.78
C LEU A 50 -0.47 -0.29 -0.14
N MET A 51 -1.47 -1.17 0.01
CA MET A 51 -1.64 -2.36 -0.83
C MET A 51 -1.69 -2.00 -2.32
N LEU A 52 -2.36 -0.90 -2.69
CA LEU A 52 -2.36 -0.41 -4.07
C LEU A 52 -1.00 0.07 -4.55
N GLN A 53 -0.22 0.75 -3.70
CA GLN A 53 1.11 1.24 -4.06
C GLN A 53 2.13 0.10 -4.25
N VAL A 54 2.02 -0.97 -3.46
CA VAL A 54 2.91 -2.14 -3.59
C VAL A 54 2.42 -3.18 -4.61
N GLY A 55 1.30 -2.93 -5.29
CA GLY A 55 0.77 -3.80 -6.35
C GLY A 55 -0.02 -5.03 -5.86
N HIS A 56 -0.38 -5.08 -4.58
CA HIS A 56 -1.18 -6.15 -3.98
C HIS A 56 -2.68 -5.91 -4.23
N PHE A 57 -3.10 -5.91 -5.50
CA PHE A 57 -4.45 -5.52 -5.91
C PHE A 57 -5.55 -6.46 -5.38
N ASP A 58 -5.34 -7.77 -5.39
CA ASP A 58 -6.36 -8.74 -4.93
C ASP A 58 -6.66 -8.58 -3.44
N GLN A 59 -5.62 -8.40 -2.62
CA GLN A 59 -5.78 -8.17 -1.17
C GLN A 59 -6.43 -6.81 -0.86
N ALA A 60 -6.13 -5.79 -1.68
CA ALA A 60 -6.80 -4.50 -1.57
C ALA A 60 -8.30 -4.61 -1.90
N GLU A 61 -8.65 -5.39 -2.92
CA GLU A 61 -10.05 -5.63 -3.33
C GLU A 61 -10.84 -6.34 -2.22
N GLU A 62 -10.29 -7.40 -1.63
CA GLU A 62 -10.90 -8.11 -0.50
C GLU A 62 -11.15 -7.17 0.69
N LEU A 63 -10.11 -6.42 1.10
CA LEU A 63 -10.22 -5.46 2.20
C LEU A 63 -11.32 -4.42 1.96
N TYR A 64 -11.37 -3.82 0.76
CA TYR A 64 -12.35 -2.80 0.46
C TYR A 64 -13.78 -3.35 0.36
N ASN A 65 -13.96 -4.57 -0.15
CA ASN A 65 -15.28 -5.21 -0.17
C ASN A 65 -15.79 -5.51 1.25
N GLU A 66 -14.94 -6.05 2.13
CA GLU A 66 -15.32 -6.27 3.53
C GLU A 66 -15.68 -4.97 4.26
N LEU A 67 -14.93 -3.89 4.01
CA LEU A 67 -15.20 -2.58 4.60
C LEU A 67 -16.50 -1.99 4.06
N LEU A 68 -16.82 -2.23 2.80
CA LEU A 68 -18.05 -1.75 2.17
C LEU A 68 -19.28 -2.38 2.84
N GLU A 69 -19.23 -3.69 3.13
CA GLU A 69 -20.30 -4.40 3.85
C GLU A 69 -20.50 -3.84 5.27
N LYS A 70 -19.42 -3.41 5.92
CA LYS A 70 -19.43 -2.90 7.30
C LYS A 70 -19.63 -1.37 7.38
N ALA A 71 -19.66 -0.66 6.26
CA ALA A 71 -19.69 0.80 6.23
C ALA A 71 -21.03 1.34 6.73
N SER A 72 -21.00 2.13 7.81
CA SER A 72 -22.20 2.69 8.45
C SER A 72 -22.63 4.05 7.90
N ASN A 73 -21.77 4.73 7.12
CA ASN A 73 -22.03 6.06 6.59
C ASN A 73 -21.61 6.20 5.12
N ASP A 74 -22.21 7.17 4.44
CA ASP A 74 -22.00 7.42 3.01
C ASP A 74 -20.60 7.94 2.68
N SER A 75 -19.94 8.66 3.60
CA SER A 75 -18.58 9.16 3.39
C SER A 75 -17.59 8.01 3.27
N ASP A 76 -17.68 7.02 4.14
CA ASP A 76 -16.81 5.86 4.11
C ASP A 76 -17.09 5.01 2.86
N ARG A 77 -18.37 4.81 2.48
CA ARG A 77 -18.74 4.15 1.21
C ARG A 77 -18.17 4.86 0.00
N ALA A 78 -18.32 6.19 -0.08
CA ALA A 78 -17.81 6.98 -1.20
C ALA A 78 -16.30 6.86 -1.34
N PHE A 79 -15.58 6.91 -0.22
CA PHE A 79 -14.13 6.67 -0.20
C PHE A 79 -13.78 5.26 -0.70
N ILE A 80 -14.47 4.23 -0.19
CA ILE A 80 -14.21 2.83 -0.57
C ILE A 80 -14.44 2.62 -2.07
N TYR A 81 -15.55 3.13 -2.62
CA TYR A 81 -15.81 3.06 -4.06
C TYR A 81 -14.74 3.80 -4.88
N HIS A 82 -14.27 4.95 -4.42
CA HIS A 82 -13.19 5.68 -5.07
C HIS A 82 -11.90 4.83 -5.13
N MET A 83 -11.54 4.18 -4.03
CA MET A 83 -10.34 3.34 -3.97
C MET A 83 -10.45 2.09 -4.85
N LEU A 84 -11.62 1.44 -4.89
CA LEU A 84 -11.89 0.31 -5.81
C LEU A 84 -11.77 0.73 -7.27
N GLY A 85 -12.26 1.92 -7.64
CA GLY A 85 -12.10 2.47 -8.98
C GLY A 85 -10.63 2.73 -9.34
N MET A 86 -9.87 3.35 -8.43
CA MET A 86 -8.42 3.56 -8.60
C MET A 86 -7.66 2.25 -8.80
N MET A 87 -8.01 1.23 -8.03
CA MET A 87 -7.41 -0.10 -8.11
C MET A 87 -7.58 -0.71 -9.50
N LYS A 88 -8.80 -0.76 -10.04
CA LYS A 88 -9.06 -1.33 -11.37
C LYS A 88 -8.31 -0.57 -12.47
N ASN A 89 -8.17 0.76 -12.33
CA ASN A 89 -7.39 1.57 -13.25
C ASN A 89 -5.89 1.22 -13.19
N ASN A 90 -5.32 1.11 -11.98
CA ASN A 90 -3.93 0.70 -11.79
C ASN A 90 -3.68 -0.72 -12.31
N GLN A 91 -4.55 -1.68 -11.99
CA GLN A 91 -4.43 -3.07 -12.46
C GLN A 91 -4.45 -3.15 -14.00
N GLY A 92 -5.30 -2.38 -14.67
CA GLY A 92 -5.32 -2.28 -16.13
C GLY A 92 -4.03 -1.69 -16.71
N GLY A 93 -3.47 -0.65 -16.06
CA GLY A 93 -2.19 -0.06 -16.45
C GLY A 93 -1.00 -1.02 -16.28
N TYR A 94 -0.96 -1.77 -15.18
CA TYR A 94 0.05 -2.80 -14.95
C TYR A 94 -0.07 -3.96 -15.95
N GLN A 95 -1.29 -4.41 -16.26
CA GLN A 95 -1.50 -5.44 -17.27
C GLN A 95 -0.97 -5.00 -18.65
N GLN A 96 -1.22 -3.74 -19.03
CA GLN A 96 -0.69 -3.17 -20.27
C GLN A 96 0.84 -3.04 -20.27
N ALA A 97 1.47 -2.76 -19.13
CA ALA A 97 2.93 -2.65 -19.03
C ALA A 97 3.67 -3.99 -19.17
N VAL A 98 2.99 -5.10 -18.85
CA VAL A 98 3.56 -6.47 -18.90
C VAL A 98 3.28 -7.18 -20.23
N THR A 99 2.46 -6.58 -21.11
CA THR A 99 2.08 -7.15 -22.42
C THR A 99 2.81 -6.45 -23.56
#